data_AF-A0A2M7PVE6-F1
#
_entry.id   AF-A0A2M7PVE6-F1
#
_cell.length_a   1.000
_cell.length_b   1.000
_cell.length_c   1.000
_cell.angle_alpha   90.00
_cell.angle_beta   90.00
_cell.angle_gamma   90.00
#
_symmetry.space_group_name_H-M   'P 1'
#
loop_
_entity.id
_entity.type
_entity.pdbx_description
1 polymer ?
#
loop_
_entity_poly.entity_id
_entity_poly.type
_entity_poly.pdbx_seq_one_letter_code
_entity_poly.pdbx_strand_id
1 'polypeptide(L)'
;MLAIFFIVMLLAKPVFESADKQKPPVSGEKSLYIDNSFSMMSEGNRGRLFNNAIHDALALVTGSAQDERFTVRENVSGNSFSKSLSRDEAAQKIAEIQISPVVKSLSEMLLSGTKYKTKEPGYRQWLIFSDFQKSTADIQLLPADSNISYLFFPLLNTRTNNLVVDSMWFAEPLLIPGRKSTCWIRLKNNSTSDYEKIPVILIVNGQQKAVAGVDLPANTSIDMSMSYTPESAGWKYGEVKIEDYPITFDDQLFFTINVVPHINILAISNDGNSPSLRQLFGSDSLFALRQESAQHINYNRFNQYNLIILNSLKEITTGLSTQLIQFMDHGGHVLLISGNNLAESDLLRETQSGRIANLDTAK
;
A
#
# COMPACT_ATOMS: atom_id res chain seq x y z
N MET A 1 -59.18 3.23 -19.15
CA MET A 1 -59.05 1.75 -18.99
C MET A 1 -57.70 1.23 -19.51
N LEU A 2 -57.24 1.66 -20.69
CA LEU A 2 -55.93 1.23 -21.25
C LEU A 2 -54.70 1.66 -20.41
N ALA A 3 -54.73 2.85 -19.80
CA ALA A 3 -53.65 3.31 -18.92
C ALA A 3 -53.47 2.44 -17.66
N ILE A 4 -54.58 1.98 -17.08
CA ILE A 4 -54.56 1.08 -15.91
C ILE A 4 -53.98 -0.29 -16.30
N PHE A 5 -54.31 -0.79 -17.50
CA PHE A 5 -53.74 -2.02 -18.03
C PHE A 5 -52.20 -1.96 -18.16
N PHE A 6 -51.65 -0.85 -18.68
CA PHE A 6 -50.19 -0.69 -18.78
C PHE A 6 -49.51 -0.54 -17.41
N ILE A 7 -50.15 0.13 -16.44
CA ILE A 7 -49.63 0.23 -15.07
C ILE A 7 -49.61 -1.15 -14.40
N VAL A 8 -50.67 -1.95 -14.59
CA VAL A 8 -50.74 -3.32 -14.06
C VAL A 8 -49.67 -4.21 -14.70
N MET A 9 -49.47 -4.15 -16.02
CA MET A 9 -48.42 -4.90 -16.71
C MET A 9 -47.00 -4.49 -16.28
N LEU A 10 -46.77 -3.21 -16.00
CA LEU A 10 -45.49 -2.69 -15.52
C LEU A 10 -45.17 -3.19 -14.09
N LEU A 11 -46.19 -3.27 -13.22
CA LEU A 11 -46.04 -3.72 -11.83
C LEU A 11 -46.06 -5.24 -11.68
N ALA A 12 -46.78 -5.95 -12.56
CA ALA A 12 -46.90 -7.41 -12.51
C ALA A 12 -45.63 -8.14 -12.94
N LYS A 13 -44.66 -7.46 -13.58
CA LYS A 13 -43.43 -8.06 -14.13
C LYS A 13 -43.70 -9.43 -14.79
N PRO A 14 -44.54 -9.49 -15.84
CA PRO A 14 -44.88 -10.77 -16.47
C PRO A 14 -43.59 -11.47 -16.91
N VAL A 15 -43.35 -12.65 -16.35
CA VAL A 15 -42.24 -13.50 -16.77
C VAL A 15 -42.63 -14.11 -18.10
N PHE A 16 -42.04 -13.63 -19.19
CA PHE A 16 -42.15 -14.29 -20.48
C PHE A 16 -41.33 -15.58 -20.40
N GLU A 17 -41.98 -16.74 -20.28
CA GLU A 17 -41.32 -18.01 -20.55
C GLU A 17 -40.95 -18.01 -22.04
N SER A 18 -39.67 -17.79 -22.36
CA SER A 18 -39.15 -18.00 -23.71
C SER A 18 -39.52 -19.41 -24.16
N ALA A 19 -40.25 -19.51 -25.28
CA ALA A 19 -40.70 -20.77 -25.85
C ALA A 19 -39.55 -21.69 -26.33
N ASP A 20 -38.30 -21.24 -26.20
CA ASP A 20 -37.11 -22.04 -26.49
C ASP A 20 -36.69 -22.82 -25.23
N LYS A 21 -37.49 -23.84 -24.88
CA LYS A 21 -37.11 -24.84 -23.87
C LYS A 21 -36.05 -25.78 -24.45
N GLN A 22 -34.85 -25.28 -24.71
CA GLN A 22 -33.68 -26.08 -24.38
C GLN A 22 -33.59 -26.06 -22.86
N LYS A 23 -34.20 -27.06 -22.20
CA LYS A 23 -33.84 -27.37 -20.82
C LYS A 23 -32.31 -27.42 -20.79
N PRO A 24 -31.60 -26.63 -19.97
CA PRO A 24 -30.19 -26.86 -19.78
C PRO A 24 -30.04 -28.34 -19.40
N PRO A 25 -29.06 -29.07 -20.00
CA PRO A 25 -28.90 -30.48 -19.73
C PRO A 25 -28.89 -30.70 -18.22
N VAL A 26 -29.68 -31.66 -17.75
CA VAL A 26 -29.90 -32.01 -16.32
C VAL A 26 -28.60 -32.46 -15.62
N SER A 27 -27.47 -32.47 -16.31
CA SER A 27 -26.15 -32.87 -15.83
C SER A 27 -25.12 -31.76 -16.05
N GLY A 28 -25.36 -30.58 -15.49
CA GLY A 28 -24.41 -29.47 -15.49
C GLY A 28 -23.77 -29.26 -14.12
N GLU A 29 -22.46 -29.05 -14.07
CA GLU A 29 -21.74 -28.72 -12.83
C GLU A 29 -21.96 -27.23 -12.49
N LYS A 30 -22.42 -26.92 -11.27
CA LYS A 30 -22.55 -25.54 -10.79
C LYS A 30 -21.24 -25.08 -10.15
N SER A 31 -20.74 -23.94 -10.58
CA SER A 31 -19.48 -23.35 -10.09
C SER A 31 -19.78 -22.05 -9.36
N LEU A 32 -19.51 -22.01 -8.06
CA LEU A 32 -19.68 -20.82 -7.24
C LEU A 32 -18.37 -20.04 -7.21
N TYR A 33 -18.47 -18.74 -7.48
CA TYR A 33 -17.43 -17.78 -7.15
C TYR A 33 -17.99 -16.81 -6.11
N ILE A 34 -17.30 -16.72 -4.98
CA ILE A 34 -17.61 -15.80 -3.90
C ILE A 34 -16.42 -14.85 -3.79
N ASP A 35 -16.67 -13.57 -4.09
CA ASP A 35 -15.68 -12.53 -3.88
C ASP A 35 -15.45 -12.37 -2.37
N ASN A 36 -14.20 -12.53 -1.96
CA ASN A 36 -13.76 -12.35 -0.58
C ASN A 36 -12.73 -11.22 -0.46
N SER A 37 -12.67 -10.31 -1.44
CA SER A 37 -11.81 -9.11 -1.37
C SER A 37 -12.29 -8.15 -0.26
N PHE A 38 -11.43 -7.22 0.11
CA PHE A 38 -11.74 -6.20 1.12
C PHE A 38 -12.97 -5.33 0.80
N SER A 39 -13.30 -5.15 -0.49
CA SER A 39 -14.50 -4.43 -0.92
C SER A 39 -15.80 -5.00 -0.32
N MET A 40 -15.83 -6.33 -0.14
CA MET A 40 -16.95 -7.08 0.40
C MET A 40 -17.15 -6.90 1.92
N MET A 41 -16.24 -6.19 2.61
CA MET A 41 -16.44 -5.79 4.00
C MET A 41 -17.42 -4.61 4.15
N SER A 42 -17.79 -3.95 3.05
CA SER A 42 -18.77 -2.86 3.04
C SER A 42 -20.13 -3.28 3.62
N GLU A 43 -20.90 -2.31 4.11
CA GLU A 43 -22.28 -2.55 4.58
C GLU A 43 -23.31 -2.44 3.45
N GLY A 44 -24.13 -3.48 3.32
CA GLY A 44 -25.35 -3.47 2.52
C GLY A 44 -26.62 -3.44 3.38
N ASN A 45 -27.77 -3.51 2.72
CA ASN A 45 -29.09 -3.43 3.38
C ASN A 45 -29.34 -4.52 4.45
N ARG A 46 -28.63 -5.65 4.37
CA ARG A 46 -28.76 -6.81 5.28
C ARG A 46 -27.53 -7.01 6.18
N GLY A 47 -26.69 -5.98 6.32
CA GLY A 47 -25.39 -6.06 6.99
C GLY A 47 -24.24 -6.22 6.00
N ARG A 48 -23.06 -6.67 6.47
CA ARG A 48 -21.84 -6.80 5.65
C ARG A 48 -22.06 -7.63 4.39
N LEU A 49 -21.58 -7.14 3.24
CA LEU A 49 -21.79 -7.79 1.94
C LEU A 49 -21.26 -9.22 1.91
N PHE A 50 -20.08 -9.45 2.48
CA PHE A 50 -19.47 -10.78 2.57
C PHE A 50 -20.38 -11.78 3.32
N ASN A 51 -20.94 -11.38 4.46
CA ASN A 51 -21.85 -12.25 5.22
C ASN A 51 -23.12 -12.57 4.42
N ASN A 52 -23.64 -11.59 3.67
CA ASN A 52 -24.76 -11.80 2.77
C ASN A 52 -24.40 -12.77 1.64
N ALA A 53 -23.20 -12.65 1.06
CA ALA A 53 -22.69 -13.55 0.03
C ALA A 53 -22.64 -15.00 0.53
N ILE A 54 -22.06 -15.22 1.71
CA ILE A 54 -21.97 -16.54 2.35
C ILE A 54 -23.37 -17.09 2.63
N HIS A 55 -24.26 -16.28 3.21
CA HIS A 55 -25.63 -16.70 3.51
C HIS A 55 -26.40 -17.10 2.24
N ASP A 56 -26.38 -16.26 1.20
CA ASP A 56 -27.11 -16.50 -0.04
C ASP A 56 -26.52 -17.71 -0.80
N ALA A 57 -25.19 -17.87 -0.81
CA ALA A 57 -24.53 -19.03 -1.41
C ALA A 57 -24.87 -20.34 -0.68
N LEU A 58 -24.88 -20.33 0.66
CA LEU A 58 -25.30 -21.49 1.46
C LEU A 58 -26.76 -21.85 1.23
N ALA A 59 -27.66 -20.86 1.20
CA ALA A 59 -29.08 -21.07 0.91
C ALA A 59 -29.28 -21.71 -0.47
N LEU A 60 -28.52 -21.27 -1.48
CA LEU A 60 -28.57 -21.84 -2.82
C LEU A 60 -28.10 -23.30 -2.85
N VAL A 61 -26.93 -23.59 -2.26
CA VAL A 61 -26.38 -24.95 -2.23
C VAL A 61 -27.29 -25.88 -1.43
N THR A 62 -27.74 -25.47 -0.25
CA THR A 62 -28.61 -26.31 0.60
C THR A 62 -29.99 -26.55 -0.01
N GLY A 63 -30.54 -25.59 -0.77
CA GLY A 63 -31.82 -25.72 -1.47
C GLY A 63 -31.78 -26.45 -2.82
N SER A 64 -30.59 -26.86 -3.29
CA SER A 64 -30.39 -27.56 -4.57
C SER A 64 -30.78 -29.04 -4.52
N ALA A 65 -30.64 -29.80 -5.62
CA ALA A 65 -30.91 -31.25 -5.66
C ALA A 65 -29.78 -32.07 -4.98
N GLN A 66 -30.04 -33.31 -4.54
CA GLN A 66 -29.11 -34.06 -3.66
C GLN A 66 -27.91 -34.63 -4.40
N ASP A 67 -28.14 -34.95 -5.67
CA ASP A 67 -27.18 -35.43 -6.65
C ASP A 67 -26.43 -34.30 -7.36
N GLU A 68 -26.79 -33.03 -7.10
CA GLU A 68 -26.14 -31.88 -7.71
C GLU A 68 -24.72 -31.67 -7.17
N ARG A 69 -23.79 -31.38 -8.09
CA ARG A 69 -22.36 -31.21 -7.78
C ARG A 69 -21.92 -29.76 -7.96
N PHE A 70 -21.01 -29.36 -7.08
CA PHE A 70 -20.54 -27.98 -6.99
C PHE A 70 -19.03 -27.86 -7.09
N THR A 71 -18.56 -26.74 -7.61
CA THR A 71 -17.23 -26.22 -7.32
C THR A 71 -17.34 -24.88 -6.61
N VAL A 72 -16.41 -24.56 -5.71
CA VAL A 72 -16.41 -23.31 -4.95
C VAL A 72 -15.05 -22.64 -5.06
N ARG A 73 -15.05 -21.34 -5.37
CA ARG A 73 -13.87 -20.50 -5.54
C ARG A 73 -13.98 -19.17 -4.80
N GLU A 74 -12.83 -18.71 -4.35
CA GLU A 74 -12.56 -17.44 -3.68
C GLU A 74 -11.26 -16.83 -4.27
N ASN A 75 -10.93 -15.58 -3.97
CA ASN A 75 -9.82 -14.86 -4.65
C ASN A 75 -8.44 -15.49 -4.39
N VAL A 76 -8.27 -16.18 -3.25
CA VAL A 76 -7.01 -16.84 -2.83
C VAL A 76 -6.93 -18.30 -3.27
N SER A 77 -7.94 -18.82 -3.97
CA SER A 77 -7.87 -20.20 -4.45
C SER A 77 -6.70 -20.36 -5.43
N GLY A 78 -5.73 -21.23 -5.07
CA GLY A 78 -4.59 -21.55 -5.93
C GLY A 78 -5.04 -22.19 -7.25
N ASN A 79 -4.11 -22.33 -8.20
CA ASN A 79 -4.39 -22.96 -9.51
C ASN A 79 -4.77 -24.45 -9.45
N SER A 80 -4.88 -25.03 -8.24
CA SER A 80 -5.36 -26.39 -8.04
C SER A 80 -6.86 -26.45 -8.21
N PHE A 81 -7.28 -27.24 -9.20
CA PHE A 81 -8.68 -27.53 -9.49
C PHE A 81 -9.47 -27.83 -8.21
N SER A 82 -10.57 -27.10 -8.01
CA SER A 82 -11.56 -27.40 -7.00
C SER A 82 -12.16 -28.76 -7.29
N LYS A 83 -11.94 -29.71 -6.38
CA LYS A 83 -12.64 -31.01 -6.31
C LYS A 83 -14.14 -30.78 -6.56
N SER A 84 -14.77 -31.60 -7.39
CA SER A 84 -16.23 -31.59 -7.54
C SER A 84 -16.85 -32.05 -6.22
N LEU A 85 -17.54 -31.16 -5.53
CA LEU A 85 -18.04 -31.32 -4.17
C LEU A 85 -19.50 -31.79 -4.19
N SER A 86 -19.87 -32.61 -3.20
CA SER A 86 -21.27 -32.80 -2.85
C SER A 86 -21.87 -31.52 -2.27
N ARG A 87 -23.19 -31.49 -2.11
CA ARG A 87 -23.90 -30.40 -1.42
C ARG A 87 -23.28 -30.07 -0.04
N ASP A 88 -23.06 -31.09 0.79
CA ASP A 88 -22.57 -30.90 2.16
C ASP A 88 -21.11 -30.44 2.18
N GLU A 89 -20.26 -31.01 1.32
CA GLU A 89 -18.87 -30.59 1.17
C GLU A 89 -18.77 -29.13 0.68
N ALA A 90 -19.64 -28.73 -0.25
CA ALA A 90 -19.69 -27.37 -0.77
C ALA A 90 -20.17 -26.38 0.31
N ALA A 91 -21.20 -26.73 1.07
CA ALA A 91 -21.70 -25.92 2.17
C ALA A 91 -20.62 -25.70 3.25
N GLN A 92 -19.90 -26.77 3.62
CA GLN A 92 -18.77 -26.65 4.56
C GLN A 92 -17.69 -25.72 4.01
N LYS A 93 -17.27 -25.92 2.75
CA LYS A 93 -16.24 -25.08 2.14
C LYS A 93 -16.64 -23.61 2.08
N ILE A 94 -17.90 -23.31 1.75
CA ILE A 94 -18.41 -21.92 1.74
C ILE A 94 -18.33 -21.31 3.13
N ALA A 95 -18.70 -22.06 4.18
CA ALA A 95 -18.66 -21.57 5.55
C ALA A 95 -17.23 -21.29 6.07
N GLU A 96 -16.20 -21.89 5.46
CA GLU A 96 -14.79 -21.71 5.81
C GLU A 96 -14.12 -20.52 5.10
N ILE A 97 -14.76 -19.91 4.09
CA ILE A 97 -14.20 -18.77 3.34
C ILE A 97 -14.00 -17.59 4.30
N GLN A 98 -12.83 -16.95 4.20
CA GLN A 98 -12.48 -15.76 4.97
C GLN A 98 -12.15 -14.59 4.04
N ILE A 99 -12.30 -13.36 4.55
CA ILE A 99 -11.88 -12.15 3.84
C ILE A 99 -10.38 -12.19 3.55
N SER A 100 -9.99 -11.67 2.38
CA SER A 100 -8.63 -11.62 1.89
C SER A 100 -8.27 -10.28 1.24
N PRO A 101 -7.00 -9.83 1.35
CA PRO A 101 -6.49 -8.68 0.60
C PRO A 101 -6.35 -8.94 -0.90
N VAL A 102 -6.46 -10.20 -1.37
CA VAL A 102 -6.22 -10.54 -2.78
C VAL A 102 -7.36 -10.05 -3.65
N VAL A 103 -7.01 -9.22 -4.63
CA VAL A 103 -7.91 -8.70 -5.65
C VAL A 103 -7.52 -9.29 -7.01
N LYS A 104 -8.48 -9.91 -7.70
CA LYS A 104 -8.33 -10.46 -9.05
C LYS A 104 -9.50 -10.01 -9.91
N SER A 105 -9.28 -9.91 -11.21
CA SER A 105 -10.39 -9.62 -12.10
C SER A 105 -11.31 -10.84 -12.25
N LEU A 106 -12.59 -10.59 -12.53
CA LEU A 106 -13.58 -11.64 -12.66
C LEU A 106 -13.21 -12.57 -13.82
N SER A 107 -12.73 -12.01 -14.95
CA SER A 107 -12.25 -12.82 -16.07
C SER A 107 -11.08 -13.72 -15.69
N GLU A 108 -10.11 -13.25 -14.88
CA GLU A 108 -9.00 -14.08 -14.40
C GLU A 108 -9.48 -15.26 -13.55
N MET A 109 -10.41 -15.00 -12.62
CA MET A 109 -10.99 -16.01 -11.74
C MET A 109 -11.80 -17.07 -12.47
N LEU A 110 -12.49 -16.66 -13.54
CA LEU A 110 -13.35 -17.55 -14.31
C LEU A 110 -12.57 -18.28 -15.43
N LEU A 111 -11.64 -17.61 -16.12
CA LEU A 111 -10.80 -18.19 -17.19
C LEU A 111 -9.80 -19.22 -16.68
N SER A 112 -9.26 -19.03 -15.47
CA SER A 112 -8.47 -20.07 -14.80
C SER A 112 -9.28 -21.36 -14.57
N GLY A 113 -10.63 -21.28 -14.58
CA GLY A 113 -11.54 -22.43 -14.49
C GLY A 113 -11.98 -23.04 -15.82
N THR A 114 -11.86 -22.31 -16.92
CA THR A 114 -12.27 -22.78 -18.26
C THR A 114 -11.14 -23.43 -19.05
N LYS A 115 -9.86 -23.19 -18.70
CA LYS A 115 -8.70 -23.78 -19.39
C LYS A 115 -8.55 -25.29 -19.24
N TYR A 116 -9.30 -25.92 -18.34
CA TYR A 116 -9.37 -27.37 -18.23
C TYR A 116 -10.61 -27.87 -18.95
N LYS A 117 -10.38 -28.45 -20.14
CA LYS A 117 -11.32 -29.39 -20.76
C LYS A 117 -11.50 -30.56 -19.81
N THR A 118 -12.59 -30.56 -19.03
CA THR A 118 -13.13 -31.83 -18.51
C THR A 118 -13.34 -32.74 -19.71
N LYS A 119 -12.98 -34.03 -19.57
CA LYS A 119 -13.14 -35.03 -20.65
C LYS A 119 -14.60 -35.21 -21.11
N GLU A 120 -15.55 -34.58 -20.43
CA GLU A 120 -16.96 -34.56 -20.81
C GLU A 120 -17.42 -33.12 -21.10
N PRO A 121 -18.09 -32.90 -22.26
CA PRO A 121 -18.73 -31.63 -22.60
C PRO A 121 -20.02 -31.49 -21.77
N GLY A 122 -19.86 -31.07 -20.52
CA GLY A 122 -20.97 -30.72 -19.63
C GLY A 122 -21.26 -29.23 -19.67
N TYR A 123 -22.54 -28.87 -19.68
CA TYR A 123 -22.98 -27.49 -19.46
C TYR A 123 -22.49 -27.01 -18.08
N ARG A 124 -21.87 -25.82 -17.99
CA ARG A 124 -21.38 -25.26 -16.74
C ARG A 124 -22.11 -23.97 -16.42
N GLN A 125 -22.65 -23.87 -15.21
CA GLN A 125 -23.28 -22.65 -14.71
C GLN A 125 -22.42 -22.02 -13.62
N TRP A 126 -21.96 -20.80 -13.84
CA TRP A 126 -21.29 -19.97 -12.84
C TRP A 126 -22.29 -19.16 -12.04
N LEU A 127 -22.18 -19.23 -10.72
CA LEU A 127 -22.96 -18.46 -9.74
C LEU A 127 -21.98 -17.50 -9.05
N ILE A 128 -22.13 -16.21 -9.31
CA ILE A 128 -21.10 -15.21 -9.00
C ILE A 128 -21.65 -14.23 -7.97
N PHE A 129 -21.10 -14.26 -6.76
CA PHE A 129 -21.47 -13.39 -5.64
C PHE A 129 -20.38 -12.35 -5.43
N SER A 130 -20.65 -11.10 -5.77
CA SER A 130 -19.69 -9.98 -5.68
C SER A 130 -20.46 -8.66 -5.64
N ASP A 131 -19.78 -7.60 -5.21
CA ASP A 131 -20.24 -6.22 -5.35
C ASP A 131 -19.95 -5.63 -6.74
N PHE A 132 -19.23 -6.36 -7.60
CA PHE A 132 -18.91 -6.01 -8.98
C PHE A 132 -18.22 -4.65 -9.10
N GLN A 133 -17.21 -4.40 -8.25
CA GLN A 133 -16.37 -3.21 -8.38
C GLN A 133 -15.90 -2.99 -9.82
N LYS A 134 -15.95 -1.73 -10.27
CA LYS A 134 -15.60 -1.34 -11.64
C LYS A 134 -14.18 -1.77 -12.04
N SER A 135 -13.27 -1.83 -11.08
CA SER A 135 -11.86 -2.23 -11.27
C SER A 135 -11.68 -3.73 -11.50
N THR A 136 -12.60 -4.58 -11.03
CA THR A 136 -12.44 -6.05 -11.03
C THR A 136 -13.48 -6.78 -11.87
N ALA A 137 -14.66 -6.21 -12.08
CA ALA A 137 -15.79 -6.94 -12.66
C ALA A 137 -15.58 -7.40 -14.11
N ASP A 138 -14.84 -6.62 -14.91
CA ASP A 138 -14.42 -6.89 -16.32
C ASP A 138 -15.30 -7.84 -17.16
N ILE A 139 -16.64 -7.72 -17.02
CA ILE A 139 -17.64 -8.68 -17.52
C ILE A 139 -17.56 -8.84 -19.05
N GLN A 140 -17.14 -7.78 -19.73
CA GLN A 140 -16.93 -7.72 -21.18
C GLN A 140 -15.86 -8.73 -21.67
N LEU A 141 -14.95 -9.17 -20.78
CA LEU A 141 -13.86 -10.09 -21.08
C LEU A 141 -14.20 -11.56 -20.77
N LEU A 142 -15.43 -11.84 -20.31
CA LEU A 142 -15.86 -13.21 -20.06
C LEU A 142 -16.01 -13.98 -21.38
N PRO A 143 -15.61 -15.26 -21.43
CA PRO A 143 -15.69 -16.05 -22.64
C PRO A 143 -17.15 -16.28 -23.05
N ALA A 144 -17.46 -15.96 -24.30
CA ALA A 144 -18.74 -16.29 -24.90
C ALA A 144 -18.70 -17.76 -25.38
N ASP A 145 -19.22 -18.67 -24.56
CA ASP A 145 -19.34 -20.12 -24.88
C ASP A 145 -20.78 -20.57 -24.64
N SER A 146 -21.39 -21.23 -25.62
CA SER A 146 -22.76 -21.74 -25.56
C SER A 146 -22.98 -22.76 -24.44
N ASN A 147 -21.91 -23.39 -23.95
CA ASN A 147 -21.95 -24.37 -22.86
C ASN A 147 -21.72 -23.73 -21.48
N ILE A 148 -21.50 -22.41 -21.41
CA ILE A 148 -21.26 -21.69 -20.16
C ILE A 148 -22.39 -20.69 -19.93
N SER A 149 -23.00 -20.75 -18.74
CA SER A 149 -23.98 -19.77 -18.29
C SER A 149 -23.44 -19.04 -17.06
N TYR A 150 -23.67 -17.73 -17.00
CA TYR A 150 -23.29 -16.88 -15.88
C TYR A 150 -24.55 -16.34 -15.22
N LEU A 151 -24.66 -16.52 -13.90
CA LEU A 151 -25.67 -15.90 -13.06
C LEU A 151 -24.97 -15.01 -12.04
N PHE A 152 -25.27 -13.72 -12.10
CA PHE A 152 -24.67 -12.69 -11.26
C PHE A 152 -25.60 -12.36 -10.08
N PHE A 153 -25.05 -12.40 -8.88
CA PHE A 153 -25.70 -12.02 -7.63
C PHE A 153 -25.04 -10.73 -7.11
N PRO A 154 -25.50 -9.55 -7.57
CA PRO A 154 -24.90 -8.27 -7.19
C PRO A 154 -25.23 -7.91 -5.75
N LEU A 155 -24.18 -7.61 -4.99
CA LEU A 155 -24.25 -7.19 -3.60
C LEU A 155 -24.00 -5.68 -3.53
N LEU A 156 -25.09 -4.92 -3.36
CA LEU A 156 -25.03 -3.46 -3.37
C LEU A 156 -24.69 -2.92 -1.97
N ASN A 157 -23.65 -2.09 -1.90
CA ASN A 157 -23.37 -1.30 -0.71
C ASN A 157 -24.39 -0.16 -0.54
N THR A 158 -24.64 0.22 0.71
CA THR A 158 -25.66 1.23 1.07
C THR A 158 -25.07 2.53 1.59
N ARG A 159 -23.81 2.50 2.01
CA ARG A 159 -23.06 3.65 2.50
C ARG A 159 -21.68 3.65 1.89
N THR A 160 -21.29 4.79 1.32
CA THR A 160 -19.91 5.06 0.94
C THR A 160 -19.24 5.85 2.06
N ASN A 161 -19.14 5.27 3.25
CA ASN A 161 -18.16 5.77 4.22
C ASN A 161 -16.79 5.49 3.58
N ASN A 162 -16.04 6.55 3.32
CA ASN A 162 -14.77 6.45 2.60
C ASN A 162 -13.89 7.59 3.07
N LEU A 163 -13.44 7.43 4.31
CA LEU A 163 -12.40 8.24 4.91
C LEU A 163 -11.08 7.53 4.69
N VAL A 164 -10.09 8.27 4.21
CA VAL A 164 -8.78 7.71 3.89
C VAL A 164 -7.70 8.57 4.51
N VAL A 165 -6.72 7.92 5.15
CA VAL A 165 -5.43 8.53 5.42
C VAL A 165 -4.62 8.48 4.12
N ASP A 166 -4.63 9.58 3.36
CA ASP A 166 -4.01 9.64 2.03
C ASP A 166 -2.47 9.64 2.14
N SER A 167 -1.93 10.50 2.99
CA SER A 167 -0.49 10.67 3.11
C SER A 167 -0.07 11.24 4.45
N MET A 168 1.18 11.03 4.80
CA MET A 168 1.81 11.54 6.01
C MET A 168 3.26 11.93 5.73
N TRP A 169 3.69 13.04 6.34
CA TRP A 169 5.08 13.48 6.28
C TRP A 169 5.47 14.23 7.55
N PHE A 170 6.76 14.30 7.82
CA PHE A 170 7.30 15.19 8.86
C PHE A 170 7.73 16.51 8.21
N ALA A 171 7.55 17.62 8.91
CA ALA A 171 8.04 18.91 8.47
C ALA A 171 9.57 18.94 8.44
N GLU A 172 10.20 18.26 9.39
CA GLU A 172 11.66 18.12 9.45
C GLU A 172 12.13 16.87 8.68
N PRO A 173 13.21 16.96 7.89
CA PRO A 173 13.74 15.83 7.15
C PRO A 173 14.42 14.78 8.04
N LEU A 174 14.78 15.16 9.28
CA LEU A 174 15.44 14.30 10.26
C LEU A 174 14.75 14.42 11.61
N LEU A 175 14.52 13.26 12.22
CA LEU A 175 13.95 13.12 13.55
C LEU A 175 15.08 12.83 14.55
N ILE A 176 15.12 13.61 15.62
CA ILE A 176 16.19 13.58 16.62
C ILE A 176 15.58 13.32 17.99
N PRO A 177 16.13 12.40 18.81
CA PRO A 177 15.62 12.11 20.13
C PRO A 177 15.47 13.37 20.99
N GLY A 178 14.32 13.54 21.65
CA GLY A 178 14.01 14.67 22.51
C GLY A 178 13.66 15.97 21.78
N ARG A 179 13.80 16.05 20.45
CA ARG A 179 13.36 17.22 19.68
C ARG A 179 11.92 17.02 19.19
N LYS A 180 11.09 18.03 19.44
CA LYS A 180 9.70 18.05 18.98
C LYS A 180 9.68 18.27 17.46
N SER A 181 8.96 17.40 16.76
CA SER A 181 8.73 17.46 15.32
C SER A 181 7.25 17.57 14.99
N THR A 182 6.96 18.18 13.84
CA THR A 182 5.58 18.32 13.35
C THR A 182 5.31 17.25 12.31
N CYS A 183 4.31 16.41 12.59
CA CYS A 183 3.79 15.43 11.66
C CYS A 183 2.55 15.99 10.98
N TRP A 184 2.57 16.04 9.66
CA TRP A 184 1.43 16.39 8.81
C TRP A 184 0.77 15.12 8.29
N ILE A 185 -0.55 15.15 8.26
CA ILE A 185 -1.39 14.06 7.78
C ILE A 185 -2.45 14.66 6.87
N ARG A 186 -2.55 14.11 5.67
CA ARG A 186 -3.62 14.41 4.73
C ARG A 186 -4.73 13.38 4.89
N LEU A 187 -5.93 13.89 5.14
CA LEU A 187 -7.15 13.10 5.21
C LEU A 187 -8.02 13.43 4.03
N LYS A 188 -8.73 12.42 3.53
CA LYS A 188 -9.67 12.57 2.42
C LYS A 188 -10.99 11.94 2.75
N ASN A 189 -12.07 12.69 2.53
CA ASN A 189 -13.44 12.19 2.59
C ASN A 189 -13.99 12.09 1.18
N ASN A 190 -14.15 10.87 0.68
CA ASN A 190 -14.76 10.59 -0.62
C ASN A 190 -16.26 10.31 -0.53
N SER A 191 -16.88 10.55 0.63
CA SER A 191 -18.31 10.39 0.85
C SER A 191 -19.07 11.68 0.56
N THR A 192 -20.39 11.53 0.45
CA THR A 192 -21.35 12.65 0.33
C THR A 192 -21.76 13.25 1.68
N SER A 193 -21.22 12.75 2.79
CA SER A 193 -21.59 13.16 4.14
C SER A 193 -20.44 13.90 4.82
N ASP A 194 -20.77 14.91 5.61
CA ASP A 194 -19.81 15.58 6.48
C ASP A 194 -19.54 14.71 7.71
N TYR A 195 -18.30 14.77 8.20
CA TYR A 195 -17.92 14.15 9.46
C TYR A 195 -17.38 15.19 10.42
N GLU A 196 -17.76 15.05 11.69
CA GLU A 196 -17.34 15.96 12.76
C GLU A 196 -16.59 15.19 13.84
N LYS A 197 -15.52 15.81 14.35
CA LYS A 197 -14.71 15.33 15.49
C LYS A 197 -14.21 13.90 15.34
N ILE A 198 -13.81 13.50 14.14
CA ILE A 198 -13.24 12.18 13.89
C ILE A 198 -11.90 12.09 14.65
N PRO A 199 -11.69 11.05 15.48
CA PRO A 199 -10.41 10.86 16.15
C PRO A 199 -9.36 10.33 15.17
N VAL A 200 -8.24 11.03 15.10
CA VAL A 200 -7.05 10.62 14.36
C VAL A 200 -5.95 10.34 15.36
N ILE A 201 -5.44 9.11 15.34
CA ILE A 201 -4.53 8.57 16.36
C ILE A 201 -3.19 8.29 15.71
N LEU A 202 -2.12 8.85 16.28
CA LEU A 202 -0.74 8.53 15.92
C LEU A 202 -0.20 7.50 16.91
N ILE A 203 0.18 6.34 16.39
CA ILE A 203 0.78 5.26 17.18
C ILE A 203 2.22 5.06 16.67
N VAL A 204 3.17 4.95 17.59
CA VAL A 204 4.57 4.64 17.27
C VAL A 204 5.06 3.57 18.23
N ASN A 205 5.63 2.49 17.68
CA ASN A 205 6.04 1.27 18.36
C ASN A 205 4.92 0.70 19.25
N GLY A 206 3.69 0.68 18.74
CA GLY A 206 2.51 0.18 19.44
C GLY A 206 2.00 1.07 20.58
N GLN A 207 2.58 2.27 20.78
CA GLN A 207 2.13 3.23 21.78
C GLN A 207 1.47 4.43 21.11
N GLN A 208 0.29 4.83 21.60
CA GLN A 208 -0.34 6.07 21.20
C GLN A 208 0.51 7.27 21.63
N LYS A 209 0.96 8.07 20.66
CA LYS A 209 1.78 9.26 20.86
C LYS A 209 0.99 10.56 20.76
N ALA A 210 -0.05 10.59 19.94
CA ALA A 210 -0.94 11.73 19.82
C ALA A 210 -2.35 11.30 19.40
N VAL A 211 -3.33 12.12 19.73
CA VAL A 211 -4.70 12.01 19.23
C VAL A 211 -5.25 13.42 19.00
N ALA A 212 -5.96 13.61 17.90
CA ALA A 212 -6.62 14.87 17.58
C ALA A 212 -7.97 14.60 16.91
N GLY A 213 -8.95 15.44 17.21
CA GLY A 213 -10.25 15.43 16.55
C GLY A 213 -10.23 16.34 15.33
N VAL A 214 -10.84 15.90 14.22
CA VAL A 214 -10.89 16.67 12.99
C VAL A 214 -12.29 16.66 12.37
N ASP A 215 -12.71 17.82 11.86
CA ASP A 215 -13.93 17.97 11.07
C ASP A 215 -13.55 17.88 9.59
N LEU A 216 -14.26 17.02 8.85
CA LEU A 216 -13.93 16.69 7.47
C LEU A 216 -15.19 16.72 6.59
N PRO A 217 -15.42 17.84 5.88
CA PRO A 217 -16.58 17.99 5.00
C PRO A 217 -16.59 16.96 3.85
N ALA A 218 -17.78 16.69 3.32
CA ALA A 218 -18.02 15.79 2.20
C ALA A 218 -17.18 16.15 0.98
N ASN A 219 -16.60 15.15 0.33
CA ASN A 219 -15.80 15.31 -0.90
C ASN A 219 -14.61 16.28 -0.77
N THR A 220 -14.01 16.40 0.42
CA THR A 220 -12.85 17.27 0.65
C THR A 220 -11.60 16.51 1.07
N SER A 221 -10.47 17.20 0.95
CA SER A 221 -9.20 16.81 1.56
C SER A 221 -8.71 17.92 2.47
N ILE A 222 -8.20 17.56 3.64
CA ILE A 222 -7.64 18.51 4.61
C ILE A 222 -6.29 18.00 5.09
N ASP A 223 -5.41 18.94 5.42
CA ASP A 223 -4.15 18.66 6.09
C ASP A 223 -4.28 19.04 7.56
N MET A 224 -3.94 18.11 8.44
CA MET A 224 -3.85 18.35 9.89
C MET A 224 -2.44 18.07 10.38
N SER A 225 -2.08 18.67 11.52
CA SER A 225 -0.78 18.47 12.13
C SER A 225 -0.90 17.89 13.54
N MET A 226 -0.02 16.94 13.87
CA MET A 226 0.20 16.46 15.23
C MET A 226 1.67 16.64 15.62
N SER A 227 1.91 16.83 16.91
CA SER A 227 3.28 16.90 17.45
C SER A 227 3.78 15.51 17.82
N TYR A 228 5.03 15.20 17.48
CA TYR A 228 5.70 13.97 17.89
C TYR A 228 7.12 14.28 18.37
N THR A 229 7.49 13.75 19.52
CA THR A 229 8.85 13.84 20.07
C THR A 229 9.39 12.43 20.25
N PRO A 230 10.33 11.96 19.40
CA PRO A 230 10.90 10.65 19.56
C PRO A 230 11.74 10.57 20.84
N GLU A 231 11.59 9.51 21.62
CA GLU A 231 12.30 9.35 22.90
C GLU A 231 13.71 8.77 22.74
N SER A 232 13.92 7.97 21.70
CA SER A 232 15.17 7.23 21.47
C SER A 232 15.51 7.11 19.99
N ALA A 233 16.78 6.89 19.69
CA ALA A 233 17.26 6.65 18.33
C ALA A 233 16.79 5.30 17.76
N GLY A 234 17.06 5.09 16.47
CA GLY A 234 16.78 3.89 15.71
C GLY A 234 15.45 3.92 14.97
N TRP A 235 15.18 2.82 14.28
CA TRP A 235 13.93 2.61 13.55
C TRP A 235 12.72 2.63 14.49
N LYS A 236 11.68 3.37 14.08
CA LYS A 236 10.37 3.35 14.69
C LYS A 236 9.34 2.94 13.65
N TYR A 237 8.43 2.08 14.07
CA TYR A 237 7.32 1.59 13.27
C TYR A 237 6.08 2.30 13.76
N GLY A 238 5.38 3.00 12.89
CA GLY A 238 4.20 3.74 13.28
C GLY A 238 3.01 3.44 12.39
N GLU A 239 1.86 3.84 12.90
CA GLU A 239 0.61 3.85 12.16
C GLU A 239 -0.15 5.13 12.50
N VAL A 240 -0.83 5.68 11.50
CA VAL A 240 -1.91 6.65 11.68
C VAL A 240 -3.20 5.89 11.52
N LYS A 241 -4.10 6.01 12.50
CA LYS A 241 -5.42 5.39 12.47
C LYS A 241 -6.50 6.45 12.54
N ILE A 242 -7.50 6.34 11.68
CA ILE A 242 -8.82 6.97 11.83
C ILE A 242 -9.75 5.93 12.43
N GLU A 243 -10.72 6.34 13.25
CA GLU A 243 -11.82 5.45 13.61
C GLU A 243 -13.06 5.85 12.82
N ASP A 244 -13.27 5.22 11.65
CA ASP A 244 -14.55 5.25 10.95
C ASP A 244 -15.32 3.95 11.23
N TYR A 245 -16.63 4.06 11.41
CA TYR A 245 -17.52 2.91 11.48
C TYR A 245 -18.54 3.06 10.35
N PRO A 246 -18.74 2.06 9.49
CA PRO A 246 -18.42 0.63 9.67
C PRO A 246 -17.24 0.09 8.82
N ILE A 247 -16.67 0.90 7.94
CA ILE A 247 -15.58 0.52 7.04
C ILE A 247 -14.27 0.93 7.70
N THR A 248 -13.38 -0.04 7.97
CA THR A 248 -12.15 0.18 8.77
C THR A 248 -10.86 -0.23 8.06
N PHE A 249 -10.90 -0.55 6.76
CA PHE A 249 -9.75 -1.19 6.09
C PHE A 249 -8.77 -0.20 5.47
N ASP A 250 -9.22 1.01 5.14
CA ASP A 250 -8.45 2.15 4.62
C ASP A 250 -8.18 3.24 5.68
N ASP A 251 -8.56 2.94 6.93
CA ASP A 251 -8.39 3.80 8.09
C ASP A 251 -6.96 3.83 8.65
N GLN A 252 -6.08 2.95 8.18
CA GLN A 252 -4.73 2.76 8.74
C GLN A 252 -3.63 3.01 7.70
N LEU A 253 -2.75 3.97 7.99
CA LEU A 253 -1.51 4.19 7.24
C LEU A 253 -0.31 3.79 8.08
N PHE A 254 0.37 2.72 7.67
CA PHE A 254 1.62 2.28 8.29
C PHE A 254 2.83 3.03 7.73
N PHE A 255 3.77 3.39 8.59
CA PHE A 255 5.00 4.07 8.20
C PHE A 255 6.20 3.59 9.05
N THR A 256 7.39 3.80 8.53
CA THR A 256 8.64 3.54 9.25
C THR A 256 9.52 4.78 9.17
N ILE A 257 10.10 5.19 10.29
CA ILE A 257 11.02 6.35 10.38
C ILE A 257 12.30 5.95 11.09
N ASN A 258 13.43 6.50 10.65
CA ASN A 258 14.69 6.34 11.36
C ASN A 258 14.98 7.59 12.19
N VAL A 259 15.06 7.42 13.51
CA VAL A 259 15.43 8.50 14.42
C VAL A 259 16.95 8.47 14.61
N VAL A 260 17.64 9.49 14.13
CA VAL A 260 19.11 9.56 14.21
C VAL A 260 19.53 10.41 15.42
N PRO A 261 20.46 9.94 16.26
CA PRO A 261 20.84 10.67 17.45
C PRO A 261 21.72 11.88 17.13
N HIS A 262 22.57 11.74 16.11
CA HIS A 262 23.52 12.74 15.62
C HIS A 262 23.82 12.47 14.15
N ILE A 263 24.31 13.49 13.45
CA ILE A 263 24.94 13.39 12.15
C ILE A 263 26.45 13.34 12.39
N ASN A 264 27.06 12.20 12.09
CA ASN A 264 28.50 12.01 12.26
C ASN A 264 29.24 12.65 11.10
N ILE A 265 30.13 13.59 11.40
CA ILE A 265 30.92 14.33 10.40
C ILE A 265 32.40 14.08 10.66
N LEU A 266 33.13 13.65 9.63
CA LEU A 266 34.59 13.61 9.65
C LEU A 266 35.14 14.77 8.83
N ALA A 267 35.92 15.65 9.44
CA ALA A 267 36.69 16.67 8.72
C ALA A 267 38.15 16.25 8.62
N ILE A 268 38.65 16.11 7.41
CA ILE A 268 40.04 15.76 7.11
C ILE A 268 40.77 17.03 6.67
N SER A 269 41.86 17.35 7.34
CA SER A 269 42.68 18.54 7.07
C SER A 269 44.17 18.20 7.14
N ASN A 270 45.05 19.07 6.66
CA ASN A 270 46.48 18.78 6.61
C ASN A 270 47.13 18.61 8.01
N ASP A 271 46.62 19.29 9.03
CA ASP A 271 47.12 19.28 10.41
C ASP A 271 46.11 18.66 11.39
N GLY A 272 44.94 18.24 10.89
CA GLY A 272 43.86 17.69 11.71
C GLY A 272 43.09 18.73 12.51
N ASN A 273 43.25 20.01 12.19
CA ASN A 273 42.55 21.09 12.87
C ASN A 273 41.91 22.08 11.90
N SER A 274 40.61 22.29 12.07
CA SER A 274 39.80 23.26 11.37
C SER A 274 38.95 24.02 12.39
N PRO A 275 39.42 25.19 12.86
CA PRO A 275 38.68 26.03 13.80
C PRO A 275 37.31 26.45 13.27
N SER A 276 37.20 26.77 11.98
CA SER A 276 35.95 27.20 11.34
C SER A 276 34.90 26.09 11.34
N LEU A 277 35.28 24.86 10.99
CA LEU A 277 34.35 23.71 11.03
C LEU A 277 33.97 23.37 12.47
N ARG A 278 34.89 23.53 13.43
CA ARG A 278 34.60 23.35 14.86
C ARG A 278 33.56 24.35 15.34
N GLN A 279 33.67 25.61 14.94
CA GLN A 279 32.72 26.65 15.32
C GLN A 279 31.35 26.41 14.66
N LEU A 280 31.32 25.99 13.39
CA LEU A 280 30.09 25.74 12.65
C LEU A 280 29.29 24.55 13.21
N PHE A 281 29.94 23.41 13.43
CA PHE A 281 29.26 22.19 13.84
C PHE A 281 29.25 21.97 15.36
N GLY A 282 30.20 22.55 16.09
CA GLY A 282 30.34 22.32 17.53
C GLY A 282 29.29 23.02 18.40
N SER A 283 28.53 23.97 17.85
CA SER A 283 27.47 24.68 18.58
C SER A 283 26.13 23.93 18.61
N ASP A 284 25.91 22.97 17.72
CA ASP A 284 24.66 22.22 17.64
C ASP A 284 24.90 20.74 17.99
N SER A 285 24.20 20.27 19.02
CA SER A 285 24.25 18.88 19.49
C SER A 285 23.84 17.84 18.44
N LEU A 286 23.23 18.29 17.33
CA LEU A 286 22.91 17.45 16.19
C LEU A 286 24.16 16.90 15.50
N PHE A 287 25.27 17.63 15.49
CA PHE A 287 26.46 17.24 14.74
C PHE A 287 27.54 16.68 15.66
N ALA A 288 27.99 15.46 15.34
CA ALA A 288 29.16 14.85 15.97
C ALA A 288 30.37 15.05 15.06
N LEU A 289 31.05 16.19 15.21
CA LEU A 289 32.25 16.50 14.42
C LEU A 289 33.48 15.82 15.00
N ARG A 290 34.19 15.09 14.15
CA ARG A 290 35.54 14.60 14.40
C ARG A 290 36.50 15.19 13.37
N GLN A 291 37.69 15.57 13.81
CA GLN A 291 38.73 16.11 12.93
C GLN A 291 39.94 15.19 12.93
N GLU A 292 40.44 14.86 11.75
CA GLU A 292 41.62 14.01 11.57
C GLU A 292 42.61 14.67 10.61
N SER A 293 43.90 14.42 10.85
CA SER A 293 44.95 14.87 9.95
C SER A 293 45.06 13.91 8.76
N ALA A 294 45.34 14.44 7.57
CA ALA A 294 45.44 13.65 6.35
C ALA A 294 46.54 12.57 6.41
N GLN A 295 47.51 12.71 7.32
CA GLN A 295 48.59 11.76 7.56
C GLN A 295 48.19 10.61 8.49
N HIS A 296 47.09 10.73 9.24
CA HIS A 296 46.67 9.75 10.26
C HIS A 296 45.19 9.36 10.14
N ILE A 297 44.72 9.17 8.90
CA ILE A 297 43.31 8.83 8.61
C ILE A 297 43.04 7.36 8.97
N ASN A 298 41.94 7.11 9.70
CA ASN A 298 41.46 5.75 9.93
C ASN A 298 40.33 5.37 8.97
N TYR A 299 40.70 4.82 7.81
CA TYR A 299 39.75 4.42 6.76
C TYR A 299 38.68 3.41 7.23
N ASN A 300 39.00 2.55 8.20
CA ASN A 300 38.06 1.54 8.72
C ASN A 300 36.83 2.15 9.42
N ARG A 301 36.85 3.46 9.70
CA ARG A 301 35.74 4.17 10.35
C ARG A 301 34.89 4.97 9.38
N PHE A 302 35.18 4.98 8.08
CA PHE A 302 34.45 5.80 7.11
C PHE A 302 32.94 5.48 7.11
N ASN A 303 32.58 4.21 7.23
CA ASN A 303 31.20 3.74 7.34
C ASN A 303 30.43 4.25 8.59
N GLN A 304 31.11 4.88 9.55
CA GLN A 304 30.48 5.47 10.75
C GLN A 304 30.05 6.92 10.53
N TYR A 305 30.52 7.57 9.46
CA TYR A 305 30.21 8.96 9.16
C TYR A 305 29.11 9.08 8.10
N ASN A 306 28.31 10.13 8.21
CA ASN A 306 27.33 10.49 7.20
C ASN A 306 27.94 11.44 6.16
N LEU A 307 28.88 12.28 6.61
CA LEU A 307 29.56 13.28 5.80
C LEU A 307 31.06 13.25 6.07
N ILE A 308 31.87 13.21 5.01
CA ILE A 308 33.31 13.44 5.07
C ILE A 308 33.63 14.77 4.38
N ILE A 309 34.24 15.69 5.10
CA ILE A 309 34.66 17.00 4.62
C ILE A 309 36.16 16.96 4.36
N LEU A 310 36.58 17.18 3.12
CA LEU A 310 37.98 17.41 2.77
C LEU A 310 38.24 18.91 2.83
N ASN A 311 39.01 19.34 3.84
CA ASN A 311 39.22 20.76 4.11
C ASN A 311 40.61 21.20 3.64
N SER A 312 40.67 21.75 2.42
CA SER A 312 41.85 22.36 1.78
C SER A 312 43.10 21.48 1.84
N LEU A 313 42.96 20.21 1.45
CA LEU A 313 44.08 19.26 1.46
C LEU A 313 45.14 19.65 0.44
N LYS A 314 46.42 19.53 0.82
CA LYS A 314 47.55 19.77 -0.09
C LYS A 314 47.69 18.68 -1.15
N GLU A 315 47.33 17.46 -0.78
CA GLU A 315 47.40 16.27 -1.61
C GLU A 315 46.28 15.31 -1.21
N ILE A 316 45.64 14.67 -2.18
CA ILE A 316 44.72 13.56 -1.96
C ILE A 316 45.44 12.31 -2.47
N THR A 317 45.85 11.44 -1.55
CA THR A 317 46.53 10.20 -1.93
C THR A 317 45.57 9.29 -2.69
N THR A 318 46.10 8.43 -3.56
CA THR A 318 45.30 7.43 -4.29
C THR A 318 44.52 6.51 -3.34
N GLY A 319 45.11 6.18 -2.18
CA GLY A 319 44.45 5.42 -1.12
C GLY A 319 43.23 6.15 -0.54
N LEU A 320 43.36 7.44 -0.24
CA LEU A 320 42.23 8.26 0.22
C LEU A 320 41.16 8.39 -0.86
N SER A 321 41.52 8.66 -2.12
CA SER A 321 40.56 8.75 -3.24
C SER A 321 39.72 7.47 -3.36
N THR A 322 40.39 6.32 -3.38
CA THR A 322 39.73 5.01 -3.50
C THR A 322 38.73 4.76 -2.37
N GLN A 323 39.10 5.08 -1.12
CA GLN A 323 38.23 4.90 0.03
C GLN A 323 37.05 5.89 0.05
N LEU A 324 37.24 7.12 -0.43
CA LEU A 324 36.16 8.10 -0.56
C LEU A 324 35.15 7.70 -1.64
N ILE A 325 35.62 7.20 -2.79
CA ILE A 325 34.76 6.69 -3.85
C ILE A 325 33.92 5.53 -3.33
N GLN A 326 34.55 4.54 -2.67
CA GLN A 326 33.82 3.45 -2.02
C GLN A 326 32.81 3.97 -0.99
N PHE A 327 33.17 4.97 -0.20
CA PHE A 327 32.24 5.57 0.76
C PHE A 327 31.03 6.22 0.08
N MET A 328 31.22 6.93 -1.03
CA MET A 328 30.12 7.50 -1.82
C MET A 328 29.24 6.44 -2.50
N ASP A 329 29.83 5.36 -3.02
CA ASP A 329 29.10 4.23 -3.61
C ASP A 329 28.18 3.54 -2.59
N HIS A 330 28.52 3.58 -1.30
CA HIS A 330 27.67 3.07 -0.21
C HIS A 330 26.68 4.13 0.34
N GLY A 331 26.49 5.25 -0.35
CA GLY A 331 25.53 6.30 0.01
C GLY A 331 26.06 7.36 0.98
N GLY A 332 27.37 7.37 1.25
CA GLY A 332 28.01 8.42 2.03
C GLY A 332 28.14 9.73 1.24
N HIS A 333 28.25 10.86 1.94
CA HIS A 333 28.42 12.17 1.30
C HIS A 333 29.82 12.72 1.51
N VAL A 334 30.46 13.20 0.43
CA VAL A 334 31.76 13.88 0.51
C VAL A 334 31.59 15.34 0.14
N LEU A 335 32.05 16.23 1.01
CA LEU A 335 32.15 17.66 0.73
C LEU A 335 33.62 18.02 0.55
N LEU A 336 33.93 18.59 -0.60
CA LEU A 336 35.25 19.13 -0.89
C LEU A 336 35.24 20.64 -0.68
N ILE A 337 36.07 21.14 0.24
CA ILE A 337 36.37 22.55 0.40
C ILE A 337 37.76 22.79 -0.19
N SER A 338 37.78 23.38 -1.38
CA SER A 338 39.01 23.51 -2.14
C SER A 338 40.05 24.40 -1.45
N GLY A 339 41.32 24.01 -1.53
CA GLY A 339 42.46 24.88 -1.19
C GLY A 339 42.97 25.69 -2.37
N ASN A 340 44.07 26.43 -2.18
CA ASN A 340 44.77 27.13 -3.27
C ASN A 340 45.64 26.18 -4.13
N ASN A 341 45.20 24.94 -4.38
CA ASN A 341 45.96 23.96 -5.15
C ASN A 341 45.04 23.13 -6.06
N LEU A 342 45.65 22.35 -6.97
CA LEU A 342 44.93 21.52 -7.95
C LEU A 342 44.85 20.03 -7.55
N ALA A 343 45.27 19.66 -6.33
CA ALA A 343 45.40 18.27 -5.91
C ALA A 343 44.06 17.50 -5.88
N GLU A 344 42.96 18.22 -5.98
CA GLU A 344 41.60 17.70 -5.88
C GLU A 344 41.02 17.37 -7.27
N SER A 345 41.71 17.77 -8.35
CA SER A 345 41.23 17.63 -9.73
C SER A 345 41.06 16.18 -10.16
N ASP A 346 41.92 15.28 -9.68
CA ASP A 346 41.85 13.86 -10.02
C ASP A 346 40.64 13.18 -9.38
N LEU A 347 40.37 13.45 -8.09
CA LEU A 347 39.17 12.97 -7.41
C LEU A 347 37.89 13.46 -8.09
N LEU A 348 37.84 14.74 -8.51
CA LEU A 348 36.68 15.30 -9.21
C LEU A 348 36.45 14.65 -10.58
N ARG A 349 37.52 14.28 -11.29
CA ARG A 349 37.43 13.54 -12.55
C ARG A 349 36.96 12.10 -12.35
N GLU A 350 37.51 11.40 -11.37
CA GLU A 350 37.14 10.02 -11.04
C GLU A 350 35.67 9.89 -10.64
N THR A 351 35.17 10.89 -9.91
CA THR A 351 33.76 10.97 -9.45
C THR A 351 32.81 11.62 -10.45
N GLN A 352 33.30 11.98 -11.64
CA GLN A 352 32.54 12.71 -12.68
C GLN A 352 31.91 14.03 -12.17
N SER A 353 32.44 14.60 -11.09
CA SER A 353 31.94 15.83 -10.45
C SER A 353 32.52 17.11 -11.08
N GLY A 354 33.39 16.97 -12.09
CA GLY A 354 33.93 18.07 -12.89
C GLY A 354 35.45 18.16 -12.85
N ARG A 355 35.98 19.37 -13.07
CA ARG A 355 37.41 19.69 -12.95
C ARG A 355 37.61 21.13 -12.50
N ILE A 356 38.65 21.38 -11.71
CA ILE A 356 39.09 22.73 -11.39
C ILE A 356 39.96 23.21 -12.56
N ALA A 357 39.46 24.17 -13.35
CA ALA A 357 40.13 24.61 -14.57
C ALA A 357 41.19 25.69 -14.31
N ASN A 358 40.91 26.67 -13.44
CA ASN A 358 41.82 27.73 -13.03
C ASN A 358 41.41 28.22 -11.63
N LEU A 359 42.39 28.65 -10.83
CA LEU A 359 42.13 29.48 -9.65
C LEU A 359 41.91 30.90 -10.13
N ASP A 360 40.79 31.53 -9.75
CA ASP A 360 40.60 32.95 -9.97
C ASP A 360 41.61 33.70 -9.08
N THR A 361 42.62 34.31 -9.71
CA THR A 361 43.72 34.99 -9.01
C THR A 361 43.43 36.47 -8.74
N ALA A 362 42.21 36.94 -9.03
CA ALA A 362 41.78 38.28 -8.66
C ALA A 362 41.67 38.39 -7.13
N LYS A 363 42.66 39.03 -6.52
CA LYS A 363 42.67 39.41 -5.10
C LYS A 363 41.83 40.63 -4.82
#